data_AF-A0A7S2F1S2-F1
#
_entry.id   AF-A0A7S2F1S2-F1
#
_cell.length_a   1.000
_cell.length_b   1.000
_cell.length_c   1.000
_cell.angle_alpha   90.00
_cell.angle_beta   90.00
_cell.angle_gamma   90.00
#
_symmetry.space_group_name_H-M   'P 1'
#
loop_
_entity.id
_entity.type
_entity.pdbx_description
1 polymer ?
#
loop_
_entity_poly.entity_id
_entity_poly.type
_entity_poly.pdbx_seq_one_letter_code
_entity_poly.pdbx_strand_id
1 'polypeptide(L)'
;TRIRNLKHEEEILPNSLFSTTPVVNVSRRGRVFRFNEMLQLEPGNVDKVAEVVKGFRAVLRKDERVIQSGVDVHRRVFIFEIKPEAIVVYTSFYIRAANLDAYYAAKESLLLAFT
;
A
#
# COMPACT_ATOMS: atom_id res chain seq x y z
N THR A 1 -18.98 -4.82 -25.07
CA THR A 1 -19.23 -4.06 -23.83
C THR A 1 -18.67 -2.66 -23.95
N ARG A 2 -19.41 -1.64 -23.51
CA ARG A 2 -18.94 -0.25 -23.46
C ARG A 2 -18.39 0.04 -22.06
N ILE A 3 -17.17 0.56 -21.98
CA ILE A 3 -16.54 0.96 -20.72
C ILE A 3 -16.04 2.39 -20.81
N ARG A 4 -15.91 3.06 -19.67
CA ARG A 4 -15.30 4.39 -19.58
C ARG A 4 -13.92 4.27 -18.95
N ASN A 5 -12.90 4.80 -19.62
CA ASN A 5 -11.53 4.76 -19.12
C ASN A 5 -11.28 5.87 -18.07
N LEU A 6 -10.08 5.90 -17.50
CA LEU A 6 -9.71 6.89 -16.47
C LEU A 6 -9.70 8.35 -16.98
N LYS A 7 -9.64 8.55 -18.30
CA LYS A 7 -9.74 9.86 -18.96
C LYS A 7 -11.18 10.24 -19.33
N HIS A 8 -12.15 9.45 -18.88
CA HIS A 8 -13.56 9.58 -19.21
C HIS A 8 -13.93 9.34 -20.68
N GLU A 9 -13.06 8.71 -21.45
CA GLU A 9 -13.32 8.33 -22.84
C GLU A 9 -14.09 6.99 -22.90
N GLU A 10 -14.96 6.84 -23.89
CA GLU A 10 -15.73 5.61 -24.09
C GLU A 10 -14.97 4.64 -25.00
N GLU A 11 -14.77 3.42 -24.52
CA GLU A 11 -14.13 2.34 -25.25
C GLU A 11 -15.11 1.18 -25.46
N ILE A 12 -15.15 0.65 -26.69
CA ILE A 12 -15.97 -0.50 -27.05
C ILE A 12 -15.07 -1.73 -27.11
N LEU A 13 -15.23 -2.63 -26.15
CA LEU A 13 -14.48 -3.88 -26.07
C LEU A 13 -15.31 -5.07 -26.57
N PRO A 14 -14.74 -5.97 -27.39
CA PRO A 14 -15.40 -7.20 -27.79
C PRO A 14 -15.49 -8.17 -26.59
N ASN A 15 -16.62 -8.86 -26.45
CA ASN A 15 -16.84 -9.75 -25.30
C ASN A 15 -15.90 -10.96 -25.29
N SER A 16 -15.43 -11.39 -26.46
CA SER A 16 -14.45 -12.47 -26.60
C SER A 16 -13.15 -12.19 -25.84
N LEU A 17 -12.78 -10.92 -25.65
CA LEU A 17 -11.61 -10.51 -24.89
C LEU A 17 -11.70 -10.92 -23.40
N PHE A 18 -12.90 -10.94 -22.82
CA PHE A 18 -13.10 -11.30 -21.41
C PHE A 18 -13.07 -12.81 -21.17
N SER A 19 -13.12 -13.63 -22.22
CA SER A 19 -13.00 -15.09 -22.10
C SER A 19 -11.54 -15.55 -22.07
N THR A 20 -10.63 -14.77 -22.65
CA THR A 20 -9.19 -15.10 -22.74
C THR A 20 -8.34 -14.32 -21.76
N THR A 21 -8.80 -13.15 -21.30
CA THR A 21 -8.03 -12.25 -20.46
C THR A 21 -8.52 -12.29 -19.01
N PRO A 22 -7.64 -12.41 -18.01
CA PRO A 22 -8.03 -12.27 -16.61
C PRO A 22 -8.57 -10.85 -16.35
N VAL A 23 -9.76 -10.76 -15.76
CA VAL A 23 -10.42 -9.49 -15.45
C VAL A 23 -10.39 -9.24 -13.94
N VAL A 24 -9.84 -8.10 -13.53
CA VAL A 24 -9.85 -7.67 -12.12
C VAL A 24 -11.02 -6.71 -11.89
N ASN A 25 -11.96 -7.11 -11.03
CA ASN A 25 -13.06 -6.25 -10.63
C ASN A 25 -12.70 -5.48 -9.34
N VAL A 26 -12.14 -4.28 -9.52
CA VAL A 26 -11.67 -3.43 -8.41
C VAL A 26 -12.81 -2.99 -7.48
N SER A 27 -14.04 -2.82 -7.98
CA SER A 27 -15.17 -2.39 -7.14
C SER A 27 -15.63 -3.48 -6.16
N ARG A 28 -15.34 -4.75 -6.46
CA ARG A 28 -15.62 -5.88 -5.55
C ARG A 28 -14.50 -6.16 -4.54
N ARG A 29 -13.41 -5.38 -4.53
CA ARG A 29 -12.30 -5.50 -3.57
C ARG A 29 -12.76 -5.35 -2.10
N GLY A 30 -13.89 -4.69 -1.87
CA GLY A 30 -14.40 -4.40 -0.52
C GLY A 30 -13.65 -3.24 0.14
N ARG A 31 -13.64 -3.21 1.47
CA ARG A 31 -13.09 -2.11 2.28
C ARG A 31 -11.64 -2.31 2.71
N VAL A 32 -10.93 -3.24 2.08
CA VAL A 32 -9.56 -3.63 2.43
C VAL A 32 -8.61 -3.19 1.34
N PHE A 33 -7.63 -2.38 1.69
CA PHE A 33 -6.69 -1.77 0.77
C PHE A 33 -5.27 -2.11 1.21
N ARG A 34 -4.41 -2.50 0.26
CA ARG A 34 -3.01 -2.80 0.56
C ARG A 34 -2.19 -1.50 0.47
N PHE A 35 -1.56 -1.13 1.58
CA PHE A 35 -0.44 -0.20 1.60
C PHE A 35 0.84 -0.94 1.22
N ASN A 36 1.64 -0.35 0.33
CA ASN A 36 2.91 -0.90 -0.10
C ASN A 36 3.82 0.23 -0.58
N GLU A 37 4.89 0.49 0.17
CA GLU A 37 5.85 1.56 -0.14
C GLU A 37 7.28 1.11 0.17
N MET A 38 8.22 1.68 -0.61
CA MET A 38 9.66 1.58 -0.40
C MET A 38 10.16 2.91 0.12
N LEU A 39 10.38 3.02 1.42
CA LEU A 39 10.86 4.25 2.05
C LEU A 39 12.38 4.28 2.03
N GLN A 40 12.95 5.41 1.63
CA GLN A 40 14.39 5.60 1.59
C GLN A 40 14.82 6.43 2.79
N LEU A 41 15.78 5.91 3.55
CA LEU A 41 16.43 6.62 4.64
C LEU A 41 17.83 7.03 4.23
N GLU A 42 18.30 8.16 4.77
CA GLU A 42 19.67 8.60 4.53
C GLU A 42 20.70 7.59 5.04
N PRO A 43 21.79 7.39 4.29
CA PRO A 43 22.81 6.39 4.61
C PRO A 43 23.58 6.72 5.89
N GLY A 44 23.60 7.98 6.34
CA GLY A 44 24.21 8.36 7.63
C GLY A 44 23.50 7.79 8.87
N ASN A 45 22.30 7.20 8.70
CA ASN A 45 21.47 6.72 9.80
C ASN A 45 21.46 5.19 9.96
N VAL A 46 22.44 4.45 9.41
CA VAL A 46 22.50 2.96 9.49
C VAL A 46 22.24 2.44 10.90
N ASP A 47 22.92 3.03 11.89
CA ASP A 47 22.87 2.57 13.28
C ASP A 47 21.47 2.77 13.92
N LYS A 48 20.68 3.70 13.38
CA LYS A 48 19.33 4.03 13.87
C LYS A 48 18.22 3.32 13.11
N VAL A 49 18.50 2.67 11.98
CA VAL A 49 17.44 2.07 11.14
C VAL A 49 16.65 1.02 11.89
N ALA A 50 17.28 0.23 12.75
CA ALA A 50 16.57 -0.74 13.58
C ALA A 50 15.53 -0.08 14.50
N GLU A 51 15.88 1.08 15.08
CA GLU A 51 14.98 1.87 15.93
C GLU A 51 13.85 2.51 15.10
N VAL A 52 14.16 3.05 13.92
CA VAL A 52 13.17 3.59 12.98
C VAL A 52 12.14 2.52 12.58
N VAL A 53 12.61 1.33 12.17
CA VAL A 53 11.73 0.19 11.83
C VAL A 53 10.86 -0.21 13.02
N LYS A 54 11.41 -0.18 14.25
CA LYS A 54 10.65 -0.44 15.47
C LYS A 54 9.58 0.65 15.71
N GLY A 55 9.91 1.91 15.48
CA GLY A 55 8.99 3.05 15.53
C GLY A 55 7.83 2.89 14.55
N PHE A 56 8.12 2.56 13.29
CA PHE A 56 7.08 2.34 12.27
C PHE A 56 6.15 1.20 12.67
N ARG A 57 6.71 0.08 13.16
CA ARG A 57 5.90 -1.03 13.68
C ARG A 57 5.06 -0.62 14.89
N ALA A 58 5.51 0.33 15.72
CA ALA A 58 4.71 0.84 16.83
C ALA A 58 3.54 1.73 16.35
N VAL A 59 3.77 2.61 15.37
CA VAL A 59 2.72 3.41 14.72
C VAL A 59 1.64 2.48 14.13
N LEU A 60 2.03 1.46 13.37
CA LEU A 60 1.10 0.50 12.77
C LEU A 60 0.28 -0.31 13.77
N ARG A 61 0.79 -0.55 14.98
CA ARG A 61 0.03 -1.25 16.03
C ARG A 61 -0.99 -0.36 16.71
N LYS A 62 -0.76 0.96 16.74
CA LYS A 62 -1.64 1.94 17.39
C LYS A 62 -2.73 2.45 16.46
N ASP A 63 -2.49 2.44 15.15
CA ASP A 63 -3.46 2.95 14.18
C ASP A 63 -4.64 1.97 13.97
N GLU A 64 -5.85 2.43 14.31
CA GLU A 64 -7.09 1.63 14.22
C GLU A 64 -7.48 1.28 12.78
N ARG A 65 -7.01 2.06 11.81
CA ARG A 65 -7.31 1.83 10.38
C ARG A 65 -6.50 0.64 9.86
N VAL A 66 -5.37 0.32 10.49
CA VAL A 66 -4.52 -0.81 10.13
C VAL A 66 -5.17 -2.12 10.60
N ILE A 67 -5.33 -3.06 9.68
CA ILE A 67 -5.92 -4.36 9.99
C ILE A 67 -4.91 -5.21 10.76
N GLN A 68 -5.24 -5.52 12.02
CA GLN A 68 -4.33 -6.18 12.95
C GLN A 68 -4.32 -7.71 12.80
N SER A 69 -5.45 -8.32 12.39
CA SER A 69 -5.63 -9.78 12.27
C SER A 69 -6.60 -10.15 11.14
N GLY A 70 -6.38 -11.33 10.54
CA GLY A 70 -7.17 -11.90 9.44
C GLY A 70 -6.37 -12.93 8.65
N VAL A 71 -7.04 -13.78 7.87
CA VAL A 71 -6.45 -14.97 7.21
C VAL A 71 -5.39 -14.59 6.16
N ASP A 72 -5.54 -13.44 5.48
CA ASP A 72 -4.65 -13.01 4.37
C ASP A 72 -3.98 -11.64 4.61
N VAL A 73 -3.84 -11.19 5.86
CA VAL A 73 -3.29 -9.86 6.17
C VAL A 73 -1.93 -9.94 6.87
N HIS A 74 -0.93 -9.30 6.26
CA HIS A 74 0.40 -9.13 6.83
C HIS A 74 0.65 -7.68 7.29
N ARG A 75 1.63 -7.50 8.18
CA ARG A 75 2.17 -6.19 8.60
C ARG A 75 3.69 -6.22 8.54
N ARG A 76 4.23 -6.04 7.35
CA ARG A 76 5.65 -6.16 7.05
C ARG A 76 6.28 -4.78 7.08
N VAL A 77 7.26 -4.60 7.96
CA VAL A 77 8.17 -3.46 7.96
C VAL A 77 9.55 -4.00 8.21
N PHE A 78 10.44 -3.95 7.23
CA PHE A 78 11.80 -4.46 7.35
C PHE A 78 12.74 -3.76 6.36
N ILE A 79 14.04 -3.85 6.64
CA ILE A 79 15.08 -3.35 5.75
C ILE A 79 15.14 -4.26 4.53
N PHE A 80 14.82 -3.71 3.37
CA PHE A 80 14.83 -4.44 2.11
C PHE A 80 16.23 -4.52 1.51
N GLU A 81 16.92 -3.37 1.46
CA GLU A 81 18.23 -3.26 0.85
C GLU A 81 19.02 -2.12 1.49
N ILE A 82 20.34 -2.28 1.62
CA ILE A 82 21.26 -1.23 2.07
C ILE A 82 22.16 -0.90 0.89
N LYS A 83 22.11 0.36 0.44
CA LYS A 83 22.95 0.88 -0.64
C LYS A 83 23.82 2.03 -0.12
N PRO A 84 24.93 2.36 -0.81
CA PRO A 84 25.77 3.50 -0.43
C PRO A 84 25.00 4.82 -0.33
N GLU A 85 23.99 5.02 -1.18
CA GLU A 85 23.21 6.24 -1.27
C GLU A 85 21.98 6.27 -0.36
N ALA A 86 21.45 5.12 0.07
CA ALA A 86 20.23 5.05 0.86
C ALA A 86 20.01 3.68 1.50
N ILE A 87 19.23 3.66 2.56
CA ILE A 87 18.73 2.44 3.20
C ILE A 87 17.25 2.31 2.86
N VAL A 88 16.88 1.23 2.19
CA VAL A 88 15.52 1.00 1.70
C VAL A 88 14.74 0.17 2.71
N VAL A 89 13.66 0.72 3.23
CA VAL A 89 12.73 0.06 4.14
C VAL A 89 11.46 -0.31 3.39
N TYR A 90 11.19 -1.61 3.29
CA TYR A 90 9.94 -2.12 2.74
C TYR A 90 8.83 -2.07 3.79
N THR A 91 7.74 -1.38 3.45
CA THR A 91 6.57 -1.24 4.31
C THR A 91 5.34 -1.71 3.54
N SER A 92 4.74 -2.84 3.98
CA SER A 92 3.49 -3.32 3.41
C SER A 92 2.54 -3.88 4.46
N PHE A 93 1.29 -3.42 4.41
CA PHE A 93 0.23 -3.83 5.32
C PHE A 93 -1.14 -3.54 4.71
N TYR A 94 -2.21 -3.85 5.44
CA TYR A 94 -3.58 -3.62 4.98
C TYR A 94 -4.29 -2.57 5.84
N ILE A 95 -5.01 -1.69 5.17
CA ILE A 95 -5.79 -0.60 5.75
C ILE A 95 -7.27 -0.84 5.43
N ARG A 96 -8.13 -0.59 6.43
CA ARG A 96 -9.56 -0.52 6.22
C ARG A 96 -9.95 0.90 5.81
N ALA A 97 -10.56 1.04 4.64
CA ALA A 97 -11.07 2.32 4.15
C ALA A 97 -12.43 2.16 3.48
N ALA A 98 -13.27 3.20 3.52
CA ALA A 98 -14.61 3.15 2.94
C ALA A 98 -14.59 3.20 1.40
N ASN A 99 -13.68 4.00 0.84
CA ASN A 99 -13.49 4.21 -0.59
C ASN A 99 -12.01 4.52 -0.87
N LEU A 100 -11.70 4.79 -2.15
CA LEU A 100 -10.34 5.06 -2.59
C LEU A 100 -9.78 6.37 -2.02
N ASP A 101 -10.60 7.41 -1.91
CA ASP A 101 -10.19 8.71 -1.37
C ASP A 101 -9.82 8.63 0.11
N ALA A 102 -10.64 7.94 0.91
CA ALA A 102 -10.36 7.67 2.32
C ALA A 102 -9.08 6.83 2.48
N TYR A 103 -8.81 5.91 1.54
CA TYR A 103 -7.55 5.18 1.52
C TYR A 103 -6.36 6.11 1.25
N TYR A 104 -6.45 7.01 0.28
CA TYR A 104 -5.36 7.96 0.00
C TYR A 104 -5.11 8.94 1.15
N ALA A 105 -6.16 9.45 1.78
CA ALA A 105 -6.04 10.29 2.98
C ALA A 105 -5.38 9.54 4.15
N ALA A 106 -5.76 8.27 4.37
CA ALA A 106 -5.12 7.44 5.39
C ALA A 106 -3.66 7.13 5.05
N LYS A 107 -3.35 6.87 3.77
CA LYS A 107 -2.00 6.62 3.27
C LYS A 107 -1.10 7.82 3.52
N GLU A 108 -1.55 9.03 3.19
CA GLU A 108 -0.82 10.27 3.43
C GLU A 108 -0.55 10.50 4.92
N SER A 109 -1.60 10.37 5.75
CA SER A 109 -1.49 10.48 7.20
C SER A 109 -0.47 9.49 7.80
N LEU A 110 -0.42 8.26 7.30
CA LEU A 110 0.54 7.25 7.75
C LEU A 110 1.96 7.53 7.29
N LEU A 111 2.14 8.03 6.06
CA LEU A 111 3.44 8.43 5.54
C LEU A 111 4.04 9.59 6.35
N LEU A 112 3.21 10.57 6.73
CA LEU A 112 3.61 11.67 7.61
C LEU A 112 3.90 11.23 9.05
N ALA A 113 3.34 10.10 9.50
CA ALA A 113 3.66 9.53 10.80
C ALA A 113 4.96 8.71 10.82
N PHE A 114 5.54 8.43 9.64
CA PHE A 114 6.81 7.72 9.47
C PHE A 114 8.01 8.65 9.31
N THR A 115 7.81 9.97 9.23
CA THR A 115 8.88 10.97 9.30
C THR A 115 9.19 11.34 10.75
#